data_AF-A0A1A7Z8F0-F1
#
_entry.id   AF-A0A1A7Z8F0-F1
#
_cell.length_a   1.000
_cell.length_b   1.000
_cell.length_c   1.000
_cell.angle_alpha   90.00
_cell.angle_beta   90.00
_cell.angle_gamma   90.00
#
_symmetry.space_group_name_H-M   'P 1'
#
loop_
_entity.id
_entity.type
_entity.pdbx_description
1 polymer ?
#
loop_
_entity_poly.entity_id
_entity_poly.type
_entity_poly.pdbx_seq_one_letter_code
_entity_poly.pdbx_strand_id
1 'polypeptide(L)' 'HTSCRDCILLSFDVESGKRQHFYLFSRRRQLEQEEMEEFRAQVKCVNMPPLAVMDPTKELCPEEETEITF' A
#
# COMPACT_ATOMS: atom_id res chain seq x y z
N HIS A 1 -12.87 -1.97 6.05
CA HIS A 1 -13.39 -3.14 5.30
C HIS A 1 -12.72 -3.13 3.93
N THR A 2 -12.47 -4.27 3.30
CA THR A 2 -12.02 -4.35 1.91
C THR A 2 -12.63 -5.59 1.27
N SER A 3 -13.04 -5.51 0.00
CA SER A 3 -13.49 -6.68 -0.77
C SER A 3 -12.32 -7.55 -1.28
N CYS A 4 -11.10 -7.01 -1.29
CA CYS A 4 -9.89 -7.74 -1.69
C CYS A 4 -9.58 -8.85 -0.69
N ARG A 5 -9.57 -10.11 -1.17
CA ARG A 5 -9.46 -11.30 -0.32
C ARG A 5 -8.03 -11.60 0.14
N ASP A 6 -7.04 -11.11 -0.59
CA ASP A 6 -5.62 -11.31 -0.31
C ASP A 6 -4.91 -10.02 0.12
N CYS A 7 -5.68 -9.02 0.56
CA CYS A 7 -5.18 -7.74 1.04
C CYS A 7 -5.33 -7.56 2.55
N ILE A 8 -4.55 -6.62 3.10
CA ILE A 8 -4.69 -6.11 4.46
C ILE A 8 -4.83 -4.59 4.38
N LEU A 9 -5.91 -4.08 4.98
CA LEU A 9 -6.16 -2.64 5.15
C LEU A 9 -5.71 -2.23 6.56
N LEU A 10 -4.80 -1.25 6.65
CA LEU A 10 -4.32 -0.69 7.91
C LEU A 10 -4.75 0.77 8.02
N SER A 11 -5.27 1.14 9.19
CA SER A 11 -5.58 2.51 9.57
C SER A 11 -5.11 2.74 10.99
N PHE A 12 -4.25 3.74 11.19
CA PHE A 12 -3.74 4.07 12.51
C PHE A 12 -3.23 5.51 12.55
N ASP A 13 -3.28 6.09 13.75
CA ASP A 13 -2.72 7.41 14.02
C ASP A 13 -1.31 7.27 14.58
N VAL A 14 -0.41 8.09 14.05
CA VAL A 14 0.98 8.21 14.49
C VAL A 14 1.15 9.57 15.15
N GLU A 15 2.03 9.63 16.16
CA GLU A 15 2.26 10.84 16.97
C GLU A 15 0.97 11.40 17.58
N SER A 16 0.13 10.54 18.17
CA SER A 16 -1.12 10.92 18.85
C SER A 16 -2.04 11.80 18.00
N GLY A 17 -2.35 11.36 16.77
CA GLY A 17 -3.33 12.01 15.90
C GLY A 17 -2.77 13.12 15.01
N LYS A 18 -1.46 13.38 15.04
CA LYS A 18 -0.83 14.36 14.13
C LYS A 18 -0.71 13.83 12.70
N ARG A 19 -0.54 12.51 12.54
CA ARG A 19 -0.43 11.87 11.22
C ARG A 19 -1.31 10.65 11.16
N GLN A 20 -2.30 10.67 10.28
CA GLN A 20 -3.09 9.50 9.98
C GLN A 20 -2.39 8.71 8.86
N HIS A 21 -2.24 7.40 9.08
CA HIS A 21 -1.73 6.47 8.08
C HIS A 21 -2.87 5.58 7.61
N PHE A 22 -2.95 5.39 6.29
CA PHE A 22 -3.96 4.55 5.66
C PHE A 22 -3.33 3.79 4.51
N TYR A 23 -3.26 2.46 4.64
CA TYR A 23 -2.52 1.60 3.72
C TYR A 23 -3.35 0.40 3.31
N LEU A 24 -3.23 0.00 2.04
CA LEU A 24 -3.69 -1.27 1.54
C LEU A 24 -2.49 -2.05 1.01
N PHE A 25 -2.18 -3.17 1.67
CA PHE A 25 -1.15 -4.10 1.21
C PHE A 25 -1.81 -5.30 0.56
N SER A 26 -1.23 -5.80 -0.53
CA SER A 26 -1.66 -7.01 -1.22
C SER A 26 -0.53 -8.02 -1.26
N ARG A 27 -0.87 -9.30 -1.38
CA ARG A 27 0.09 -10.36 -1.72
C ARG A 27 0.55 -10.29 -3.18
N ARG A 28 -0.21 -9.62 -4.05
CA ARG A 28 0.09 -9.38 -5.46
C ARG A 28 0.74 -8.00 -5.63
N ARG A 29 1.48 -7.82 -6.73
CA ARG A 29 2.08 -6.51 -7.07
C ARG A 29 1.08 -5.49 -7.57
N GLN A 30 0.00 -5.96 -8.18
CA GLN A 30 -1.01 -5.13 -8.82
C GLN A 30 -2.40 -5.58 -8.33
N LEU A 31 -3.22 -4.62 -7.93
CA LEU A 31 -4.62 -4.84 -7.59
C LEU A 31 -5.48 -4.86 -8.84
N GLU A 32 -6.63 -5.54 -8.75
CA GLU A 32 -7.68 -5.40 -9.75
C GLU A 32 -8.25 -3.97 -9.75
N GLN A 33 -8.87 -3.59 -10.85
CA GLN A 33 -9.43 -2.24 -11.00
C GLN A 33 -10.47 -1.93 -9.90
N GLU A 34 -11.38 -2.86 -9.63
CA GLU A 34 -12.43 -2.68 -8.62
C GLU A 34 -11.85 -2.53 -7.21
N GLU A 35 -10.82 -3.31 -6.87
CA GLU A 35 -10.12 -3.22 -5.58
C GLU A 35 -9.42 -1.87 -5.40
N MET A 36 -8.81 -1.36 -6.47
CA MET A 36 -8.17 -0.04 -6.49
C MET A 36 -9.19 1.10 -6.39
N GLU A 37 -10.34 0.98 -7.06
CA GLU A 37 -11.42 1.96 -6.99
C GLU A 37 -12.08 2.00 -5.62
N GLU A 38 -12.29 0.84 -4.99
CA GLU A 38 -12.77 0.76 -3.61
C GLU A 38 -11.81 1.49 -2.66
N PHE A 39 -10.51 1.24 -2.76
CA PHE A 39 -9.52 1.90 -1.90
C PHE A 39 -9.46 3.41 -2.15
N ARG A 40 -9.57 3.86 -3.40
CA ARG A 40 -9.67 5.30 -3.74
C ARG A 40 -10.88 5.95 -3.07
N ALA A 41 -12.03 5.28 -3.07
CA ALA A 41 -13.23 5.78 -2.42
C ALA A 41 -13.03 5.90 -0.89
N GLN A 42 -12.35 4.92 -0.28
CA GLN A 42 -12.02 4.94 1.14
C GLN A 42 -11.07 6.09 1.51
N VAL A 43 -9.98 6.28 0.75
CA VAL A 43 -9.03 7.40 0.94
C VAL A 43 -9.73 8.75 0.87
N LYS A 44 -10.63 8.93 -0.11
CA LYS A 44 -11.44 10.15 -0.23
C LYS A 44 -12.38 10.33 0.96
N CYS A 45 -13.02 9.26 1.44
CA CYS A 45 -13.95 9.31 2.57
C CYS A 45 -13.27 9.78 3.86
N VAL A 46 -12.01 9.37 4.09
CA VAL A 46 -11.22 9.80 5.24
C VAL A 46 -10.48 11.12 5.01
N ASN A 47 -10.79 11.85 3.93
CA ASN A 47 -10.18 13.13 3.57
C ASN A 47 -8.64 13.09 3.49
N MET A 48 -8.09 11.94 3.08
CA MET A 48 -6.66 11.78 2.87
C MET A 48 -6.26 12.32 1.48
N PRO A 49 -5.00 12.77 1.31
CA PRO A 49 -4.49 13.22 0.02
C PRO A 49 -4.50 12.07 -1.01
N PRO A 50 -4.29 12.38 -2.31
CA PRO A 50 -4.18 11.35 -3.34
C PRO A 50 -3.21 10.23 -2.93
N LEU A 51 -3.69 8.99 -3.05
CA LEU A 51 -2.92 7.78 -2.77
C LEU A 51 -1.61 7.74 -3.56
N ALA A 52 -0.52 7.49 -2.85
CA ALA A 52 0.75 7.08 -3.45
C ALA A 52 0.65 5.59 -3.83
N VAL A 53 0.94 5.27 -5.08
CA VAL A 53 0.94 3.89 -5.60
C VAL A 53 2.37 3.49 -5.91
N MET A 54 2.79 2.33 -5.41
CA MET A 54 4.10 1.76 -5.71
C MET A 54 4.12 1.22 -7.14
N ASP A 55 5.26 1.35 -7.81
CA ASP A 55 5.45 0.81 -9.16
C ASP A 55 5.55 -0.72 -9.10
N PRO A 56 4.60 -1.47 -9.70
CA PRO A 56 4.56 -2.93 -9.61
C PRO A 56 5.73 -3.61 -10.35
N THR A 57 6.45 -2.88 -11.21
CA THR A 57 7.58 -3.42 -11.98
C THR A 57 8.90 -3.33 -11.21
N LYS A 58 8.94 -2.56 -10.13
CA LYS A 58 10.15 -2.35 -9.34
C LYS A 58 10.13 -3.21 -8.09
N GLU A 59 11.26 -3.82 -7.78
CA GLU A 59 11.46 -4.47 -6.49
C GLU A 59 11.38 -3.41 -5.37
N LEU A 60 10.66 -3.75 -4.30
CA LEU A 60 10.54 -2.86 -3.14
C LEU A 60 11.84 -2.82 -2.33
N CYS A 61 12.54 -3.95 -2.27
CA CYS A 61 13.80 -4.14 -1.59
C CYS A 61 14.69 -5.07 -2.45
N PRO A 62 15.38 -4.55 -3.47
CA PRO A 62 16.31 -5.36 -4.25
C PRO A 62 17.40 -5.91 -3.34
N GLU A 63 17.83 -7.15 -3.58
CA GLU A 63 19.01 -7.71 -2.90
C GLU A 63 20.23 -6.86 -3.28
N GLU A 64 21.03 -6.49 -2.28
CA GLU A 64 22.35 -5.94 -2.55
C GLU A 64 23.20 -7.07 -3.15
N GLU A 65 23.77 -6.85 -4.34
CA GLU A 65 24.76 -7.75 -4.91
C GLU A 65 26.00 -7.75 -4.00
N THR A 66 25.99 -8.54 -2.94
CA THR A 66 27.22 -8.84 -2.22
C THR A 66 28.07 -9.66 -3.17
N GLU A 67 29.05 -9.02 -3.81
CA GLU A 67 30.13 -9.70 -4.54
C GLU A 67 30.90 -10.59 -3.56
N ILE A 68 30.41 -11.80 -3.30
CA ILE A 68 31.19 -12.84 -2.63
C ILE A 68 32.13 -13.41 -3.69
N THR A 69 33.29 -12.79 -3.83
CA THR A 69 34.41 -13.34 -4.60
C THR A 69 35.00 -14.51 -3.81
N PHE A 70 34.97 -15.71 -4.40
CA PHE A 70 35.70 -16.90 -3.94
C PHE A 70 37.10 -16.94 -4.55
#